data_AF-A0A920QWN7-F1
#
_entry.id   AF-A0A920QWN7-F1
#
_cell.length_a   1.000
_cell.length_b   1.000
_cell.length_c   1.000
_cell.angle_alpha   90.00
_cell.angle_beta   90.00
_cell.angle_gamma   90.00
#
_symmetry.space_group_name_H-M   'P 1'
#
loop_
_entity.id
_entity.type
_entity.pdbx_description
1 polymer ?
#
loop_
_entity_poly.entity_id
_entity_poly.type
_entity_poly.pdbx_seq_one_letter_code
_entity_poly.pdbx_strand_id
1 'polypeptide(L)'
;MGDLAKKPVDWLIDNFGKNGFAMHKMSLGQDYSPVGIVKNRKSVSTETTLSEDTADPSAVRDLVSRLSKEITVDLQQKNLFGSYSKT
;
A
#
# COMPACT_ATOMS: atom_id res chain seq x y z
N MET A 1 22.18 8.44 1.40
CA MET A 1 21.82 8.66 2.82
C MET A 1 22.45 9.94 3.40
N GLY A 2 23.70 10.29 3.08
CA GLY A 2 24.36 11.46 3.66
C GLY A 2 23.78 12.84 3.30
N ASP A 3 23.13 13.00 2.14
CA ASP A 3 22.61 14.34 1.76
C ASP A 3 21.30 14.71 2.46
N LEU A 4 20.48 13.71 2.81
CA LEU A 4 19.28 13.93 3.64
C LEU A 4 19.68 14.32 5.07
N ALA A 5 20.75 13.73 5.61
CA ALA A 5 21.26 14.06 6.94
C ALA A 5 21.83 15.49 7.05
N LYS A 6 22.20 16.11 5.91
CA LYS A 6 22.70 17.49 5.86
C LYS A 6 21.58 18.53 5.74
N LYS A 7 20.34 18.11 5.45
CA LYS A 7 19.20 19.03 5.32
C LYS A 7 18.65 19.39 6.71
N PRO A 8 18.24 20.64 6.94
CA PRO A 8 17.48 20.98 8.14
C PRO A 8 16.23 20.12 8.25
N VAL A 9 15.91 19.68 9.47
CA VAL A 9 14.74 18.84 9.73
C VAL A 9 13.43 19.53 9.30
N ASP A 10 13.33 20.84 9.49
CA ASP A 10 12.16 21.63 9.07
C ASP A 10 11.99 21.60 7.55
N TRP A 11 13.09 21.69 6.79
CA TRP A 11 13.04 21.53 5.33
C TRP A 11 12.50 20.16 4.92
N LEU A 12 12.89 19.09 5.63
CA LEU A 12 12.36 17.75 5.36
C LEU A 12 10.88 17.63 5.73
N ILE A 13 10.43 18.25 6.82
CA ILE A 13 9.02 18.27 7.22
C ILE A 13 8.18 19.05 6.21
N ASP A 14 8.67 20.20 5.73
CA ASP A 14 7.94 21.02 4.77
C ASP A 14 7.77 20.31 3.42
N ASN A 15 8.77 19.52 2.99
CA ASN A 15 8.75 18.84 1.69
C ASN A 15 8.12 17.44 1.74
N PHE A 16 8.20 16.73 2.88
CA PHE A 16 7.76 15.33 3.01
C PHE A 16 6.70 15.12 4.09
N GLY A 17 6.21 16.21 4.70
CA GLY A 17 5.22 16.19 5.77
C GLY A 17 5.68 15.41 7.00
N LYS A 18 4.74 14.70 7.62
CA LYS A 18 4.98 13.85 8.80
C LYS A 18 6.11 12.82 8.61
N ASN A 19 6.39 12.41 7.38
CA ASN A 19 7.45 11.45 7.08
C ASN A 19 8.84 12.11 7.08
N GLY A 20 8.94 13.42 6.87
CA GLY A 20 10.20 14.15 6.84
C GLY A 20 11.02 13.98 8.13
N PHE A 21 10.35 14.02 9.27
CA PHE A 21 10.99 13.75 10.56
C PHE A 21 11.53 12.32 10.69
N ALA A 22 10.78 11.33 10.22
CA ALA A 22 11.22 9.94 10.21
C ALA A 22 12.42 9.75 9.24
N MET A 23 12.38 10.39 8.07
CA MET A 23 13.48 10.36 7.10
C MET A 23 14.76 10.99 7.67
N HIS A 24 14.66 12.09 8.41
CA HIS A 24 15.79 12.70 9.10
C HIS A 24 16.44 11.72 10.08
N LYS A 25 15.64 11.09 10.97
CA LYS A 25 16.13 10.09 11.92
C LYS A 25 16.79 8.89 11.23
N MET A 26 16.16 8.34 10.20
CA MET A 26 16.72 7.23 9.42
C MET A 26 18.06 7.61 8.76
N SER A 27 18.18 8.85 8.26
CA SER A 27 19.43 9.33 7.65
C SER A 27 20.59 9.46 8.64
N LEU A 28 20.28 9.60 9.94
CA LEU A 28 21.23 9.60 11.05
C LEU A 28 21.46 8.21 11.66
N GLY A 29 20.86 7.16 11.09
CA GLY A 29 20.92 5.80 11.64
C GLY A 29 20.10 5.61 12.93
N GLN A 30 19.20 6.54 13.26
CA GLN A 30 18.37 6.49 14.45
C GLN A 30 17.05 5.77 14.16
N ASP A 31 17.08 4.44 14.10
CA ASP A 31 15.88 3.60 14.08
C ASP A 31 15.83 2.69 15.31
N TYR A 32 14.89 2.99 16.21
CA TYR A 32 14.64 2.24 17.45
C TYR A 32 13.31 1.50 17.40
N SER A 33 12.73 1.34 16.21
CA SER A 33 11.46 0.64 16.04
C SER A 33 11.61 -0.80 16.54
N PRO A 34 10.70 -1.28 17.40
CA PRO A 34 10.79 -2.64 17.92
C PRO A 34 10.61 -3.65 16.78
N VAL A 35 11.30 -4.79 16.90
CA VAL A 35 11.07 -5.91 15.99
C VAL A 35 9.65 -6.44 16.20
N GLY A 36 8.79 -6.29 15.19
CA GLY A 36 7.43 -6.84 15.22
C GLY A 36 7.43 -8.33 14.93
N ILE A 37 6.95 -9.14 15.89
CA ILE A 37 6.86 -10.60 15.77
C ILE A 37 5.62 -11.02 14.97
N VAL A 38 4.56 -10.20 14.98
CA VAL A 38 3.28 -10.49 14.31
C VAL A 38 2.93 -9.35 13.35
N LYS A 39 2.67 -9.68 12.09
CA LYS A 39 2.21 -8.74 11.08
C LYS A 39 0.73 -8.96 10.78
N ASN A 40 -0.12 -8.08 11.29
CA ASN A 40 -1.55 -8.09 10.94
C ASN A 40 -1.72 -7.54 9.52
N ARG A 41 -2.27 -8.35 8.62
CA ARG A 41 -2.57 -7.94 7.24
C ARG A 41 -3.70 -6.92 7.25
N LYS A 42 -3.41 -5.68 6.82
CA LYS A 42 -4.37 -4.56 6.82
C LYS A 42 -5.25 -4.53 5.58
N SER A 43 -4.82 -5.13 4.48
CA SER A 43 -5.53 -5.14 3.21
C SER A 43 -5.26 -6.41 2.40
N VAL A 44 -6.22 -6.74 1.54
CA VAL A 44 -6.16 -7.81 0.54
C VAL A 44 -6.59 -7.18 -0.79
N SER A 45 -5.79 -7.36 -1.85
CA SER A 45 -6.08 -6.85 -3.19
C SER A 45 -5.73 -7.92 -4.23
N THR A 46 -6.39 -7.83 -5.40
CA THR A 46 -6.00 -8.53 -6.63
C THR A 46 -5.95 -7.49 -7.75
N GLU A 47 -5.04 -7.66 -8.69
CA GLU A 47 -4.86 -6.78 -9.83
C GLU A 47 -4.47 -7.61 -11.07
N THR A 48 -4.71 -7.09 -12.25
CA THR A 48 -4.30 -7.71 -13.51
C THR A 48 -3.89 -6.62 -14.48
N THR A 49 -2.63 -6.65 -14.92
CA THR A 49 -2.15 -5.84 -16.03
C THR A 49 -2.57 -6.49 -17.34
N LEU A 50 -3.28 -5.75 -18.19
CA LEU A 50 -3.74 -6.24 -19.49
C LEU A 50 -2.58 -6.28 -20.49
N SER A 51 -2.67 -7.19 -21.47
CA SER A 51 -1.69 -7.28 -22.56
C SER A 51 -1.78 -6.11 -23.55
N GLU A 52 -2.97 -5.53 -23.66
CA GLU A 52 -3.28 -4.37 -24.49
C GLU A 52 -4.32 -3.50 -23.81
N ASP A 53 -4.32 -2.21 -24.13
CA ASP A 53 -5.33 -1.29 -23.63
C ASP A 53 -6.70 -1.63 -24.23
N THR A 54 -7.76 -1.54 -23.42
CA THR A 54 -9.12 -1.78 -23.88
C THR A 54 -10.01 -0.58 -23.57
N ALA A 55 -10.82 -0.19 -24.56
CA ALA A 55 -11.91 0.77 -24.38
C ALA A 55 -13.29 0.07 -24.27
N ASP A 56 -13.34 -1.27 -24.29
CA ASP A 56 -14.60 -2.02 -24.16
C ASP A 56 -15.07 -2.06 -22.70
N PRO A 57 -16.19 -1.37 -22.36
CA PRO A 57 -16.71 -1.37 -21.00
C PRO A 57 -17.18 -2.75 -20.53
N SER A 58 -17.50 -3.66 -21.45
CA SER A 58 -17.95 -5.02 -21.12
C SER A 58 -16.78 -5.85 -20.60
N ALA A 59 -15.66 -5.87 -21.33
CA ALA A 59 -14.42 -6.49 -20.89
C ALA A 59 -13.96 -5.98 -19.51
N VAL A 60 -14.07 -4.67 -19.26
CA VAL A 60 -13.72 -4.09 -17.95
C VAL A 60 -14.65 -4.59 -16.84
N ARG A 61 -15.97 -4.65 -17.09
CA ARG A 61 -16.94 -5.17 -16.10
C ARG A 61 -16.70 -6.65 -15.79
N ASP A 62 -16.38 -7.44 -16.79
CA ASP A 62 -16.09 -8.87 -16.63
C ASP A 62 -14.80 -9.06 -15.82
N LEU A 63 -13.76 -8.27 -16.11
CA LEU A 63 -12.52 -8.25 -15.35
C LEU A 63 -12.77 -7.92 -13.87
N VAL A 64 -13.47 -6.82 -13.58
CA VAL A 64 -13.80 -6.42 -12.20
C VAL A 64 -14.61 -7.51 -11.48
N SER A 65 -15.55 -8.13 -12.18
CA SER A 65 -16.37 -9.22 -11.63
C SER A 65 -15.54 -10.45 -11.28
N ARG A 66 -14.57 -10.80 -12.14
CA ARG A 66 -13.61 -11.89 -11.89
C ARG A 66 -12.72 -11.58 -10.69
N LEU A 67 -12.08 -10.40 -10.67
CA LEU A 67 -11.20 -9.96 -9.59
C LEU A 67 -11.93 -9.91 -8.23
N SER A 68 -13.19 -9.47 -8.22
CA SER A 68 -14.02 -9.46 -7.01
C SER A 68 -14.29 -10.87 -6.47
N LYS A 69 -14.52 -11.84 -7.36
CA LYS A 69 -14.69 -13.26 -6.97
C LYS A 69 -13.40 -13.82 -6.38
N GLU A 70 -12.24 -13.52 -6.98
CA GLU A 70 -10.93 -13.97 -6.48
C GLU A 70 -10.65 -13.43 -5.07
N ILE A 71 -10.89 -12.13 -4.83
CA ILE A 71 -10.75 -11.55 -3.48
C ILE A 71 -11.69 -12.24 -2.49
N THR A 72 -12.93 -12.50 -2.89
CA THR A 72 -13.91 -13.16 -2.02
C THR A 72 -13.43 -14.55 -1.60
N VAL A 73 -12.88 -15.33 -2.54
CA VAL A 73 -12.32 -16.65 -2.24
C VAL A 73 -11.09 -16.54 -1.33
N ASP A 74 -10.17 -15.60 -1.58
CA ASP A 74 -8.98 -15.39 -0.71
C ASP A 74 -9.38 -15.03 0.72
N LEU A 75 -10.38 -14.16 0.87
CA LEU A 75 -10.90 -13.72 2.17
C LEU A 75 -11.58 -14.87 2.91
N GLN A 76 -12.42 -15.66 2.24
CA GLN A 76 -13.10 -16.83 2.82
C GLN A 76 -12.09 -17.87 3.30
N GLN A 77 -11.09 -18.22 2.49
CA GLN A 77 -10.05 -19.18 2.87
C GLN A 77 -9.24 -18.72 4.09
N LYS A 78 -9.08 -17.41 4.27
CA LYS A 78 -8.34 -16.80 5.37
C LYS A 78 -9.20 -16.50 6.60
N ASN A 79 -10.50 -16.84 6.57
CA ASN A 79 -11.49 -16.45 7.60
C ASN A 79 -11.47 -14.93 7.89
N LEU A 80 -11.22 -14.11 6.86
CA LEU A 80 -11.20 -12.66 6.95
C LEU A 80 -12.49 -12.10 6.33
N PHE A 81 -13.10 -11.11 6.99
CA PHE A 81 -14.25 -10.39 6.45
C PHE A 81 -13.82 -9.00 6.01
N GLY A 82 -14.00 -8.67 4.73
CA GLY A 82 -13.74 -7.35 4.18
C GLY A 82 -15.03 -6.52 4.08
N SER A 83 -14.97 -5.24 4.41
CA SER A 83 -16.02 -4.28 4.06
C SER A 83 -15.86 -3.91 2.58
N TYR A 84 -16.67 -4.49 1.69
CA TYR A 84 -16.75 -4.03 0.30
C TYR A 84 -18.03 -3.19 0.12
N SER A 85 -17.90 -1.99 -0.42
CA SER A 85 -19.05 -1.14 -0.78
C SER A 85 -19.43 -1.45 -2.22
N LYS A 86 -20.66 -1.92 -2.44
CA LYS A 86 -21.24 -2.09 -3.77
C LYS A 86 -21.93 -0.78 -4.13
N THR A 87 -21.32 0.02 -5.00
CA THR A 87 -21.95 1.18 -5.64
C THR A 87 -22.86 0.73 -6.77
#